data_AF-C0HL29-F1
#
_entry.id   AF-C0HL29-F1
#
_cell.length_a   1.000
_cell.length_b   1.000
_cell.length_c   1.000
_cell.angle_alpha   90.00
_cell.angle_beta   90.00
_cell.angle_gamma   90.00
#
_symmetry.space_group_name_H-M   'P 1'
#
loop_
_entity.id
_entity.type
_entity.pdbx_description
1 polymer ?
#
loop_
_entity_poly.entity_id
_entity_poly.type
_entity_poly.pdbx_seq_one_letter_code
_entity_poly.pdbx_strand_id
1 'polypeptide(L)' 'GDLPVCGETCFGGTCNTPGCVCAWPVCTR' A
#
# COMPACT_ATOMS: atom_id res chain seq x y z
N GLY A 1 2.01 4.87 11.23
CA GLY A 1 3.41 5.12 10.90
C GLY A 1 3.72 4.15 9.81
N ASP A 2 3.26 4.50 8.64
CA ASP A 2 2.80 3.53 7.65
C ASP A 2 4.02 3.26 6.78
N LEU A 3 4.81 2.26 7.17
CA LEU A 3 6.06 2.00 6.45
C LEU A 3 5.71 1.42 5.08
N PRO A 4 6.39 1.85 4.00
CA PRO A 4 6.17 1.31 2.66
C PRO A 4 6.83 -0.08 2.52
N VAL A 5 6.61 -0.97 3.50
CA VAL A 5 7.13 -2.35 3.50
C VAL A 5 6.48 -3.22 2.44
N CYS A 6 5.33 -2.79 1.91
CA CYS A 6 4.59 -3.52 0.89
C CYS A 6 5.31 -3.48 -0.46
N GLY A 7 6.12 -2.43 -0.73
CA GLY A 7 6.79 -2.26 -2.01
C GLY A 7 5.84 -2.15 -3.21
N GLU A 8 4.55 -1.94 -2.98
CA GLU A 8 3.49 -1.85 -3.98
C GLU A 8 2.98 -0.41 -4.11
N THR A 9 2.39 -0.12 -5.26
CA THR A 9 1.64 1.12 -5.48
C THR A 9 0.17 0.79 -5.66
N CYS A 10 -0.70 1.66 -5.16
CA CYS A 10 -2.15 1.51 -5.27
C CYS A 10 -2.75 2.63 -6.11
N PHE A 11 -2.20 2.88 -7.30
CA PHE A 11 -2.76 3.85 -8.24
C PHE A 11 -4.23 3.57 -8.58
N GLY A 12 -4.64 2.29 -8.56
CA GLY A 12 -6.03 1.86 -8.73
C GLY A 12 -6.90 1.93 -7.47
N GLY A 13 -6.38 2.43 -6.34
CA GLY A 13 -7.09 2.55 -5.07
C GLY A 13 -7.00 1.34 -4.13
N THR A 14 -6.38 0.24 -4.57
CA THR A 14 -6.24 -0.99 -3.77
C THR A 14 -4.84 -1.56 -3.83
N CYS A 15 -4.41 -2.18 -2.74
CA CYS A 15 -3.19 -2.97 -2.62
C CYS A 15 -3.51 -4.46 -2.77
N ASN A 16 -2.65 -5.23 -3.42
CA ASN A 16 -2.87 -6.69 -3.54
C ASN A 16 -2.30 -7.42 -2.33
N THR A 17 -1.28 -6.86 -1.69
CA THR A 17 -0.58 -7.49 -0.57
C THR A 17 -1.47 -7.53 0.69
N PRO A 18 -1.76 -8.72 1.26
CA PRO A 18 -2.59 -8.85 2.45
C PRO A 18 -2.01 -8.14 3.68
N GLY A 19 -2.83 -7.32 4.31
CA GLY A 19 -2.48 -6.49 5.46
C GLY A 19 -1.84 -5.15 5.10
N CYS A 20 -1.59 -4.89 3.81
CA CYS A 20 -1.23 -3.55 3.36
C CYS A 20 -2.49 -2.70 3.15
N VAL A 21 -2.37 -1.42 3.51
CA VAL A 21 -3.37 -0.38 3.30
C VAL A 21 -2.88 0.58 2.24
N CYS A 22 -3.81 1.04 1.40
CA CYS A 22 -3.49 2.01 0.36
C CYS A 22 -3.37 3.41 0.98
N ALA A 23 -2.13 3.88 1.15
CA ALA A 23 -1.80 5.27 1.42
C ALA A 23 -1.40 5.92 0.08
N TRP A 24 -2.41 6.20 -0.75
CA TRP A 24 -2.22 6.63 -2.13
C TRP A 24 -1.09 7.67 -2.29
N PRO A 25 -0.13 7.46 -3.22
CA PRO A 25 -0.11 6.45 -4.27
C PRO A 25 0.54 5.11 -3.90
N VAL A 26 1.00 4.94 -2.67
CA VAL A 26 1.79 3.77 -2.23
C VAL A 26 1.04 2.91 -1.23
N CYS A 27 1.29 1.61 -1.30
CA CYS A 27 0.82 0.67 -0.29
C CYS A 27 1.75 0.71 0.91
N THR A 28 1.18 0.94 2.08
CA THR A 28 1.90 0.97 3.35
C THR A 28 1.33 -0.07 4.31
N ARG A 29 2.08 -0.40 5.35
CA ARG A 29 1.61 -1.25 6.45
C ARG A 29 1.78 -0.52 7.77
#